data_AF-A0A0D0D769-F1
#
_entry.id   AF-A0A0D0D769-F1
#
_cell.length_a   1.000
_cell.length_b   1.000
_cell.length_c   1.000
_cell.angle_alpha   90.00
_cell.angle_beta   90.00
_cell.angle_gamma   90.00
#
_symmetry.space_group_name_H-M   'P 1'
#
loop_
_entity.id
_entity.type
_entity.pdbx_description
1 polymer ?
#
loop_
_entity_poly.entity_id
_entity_poly.type
_entity_poly.pdbx_seq_one_letter_code
_entity_poly.pdbx_strand_id
1 'polypeptide(L)'
;MMWYHSALLFLGIVFHTSQVASGLGSSCSAPLGSSTASPTDPYWLETIQHQGTSAFNSNSPYKVFRNVKDFGGWRVIGNAKNPPTLLASPSFNGFAVIYADPYIPNGYGTQWFINQDNFLRSVRNFIVDLRQVPSANSVIGFHWQVSQATSLVNVVVEMSTAAGTNHQGLLMESGRCAFNTYIVFNGGKIGIQVGSQKFTVRNLTVDNADTAVLGVWNRGFTIQGVTINGCQTIGSEAIIDALVTNMPISIRSSTASNGTLAGSLVLDNVELIHVPTAVGVVGGITTQILNSASSVTVYSLSTVGASYQLSVRPVGVVNEGDNPDGFQETITAWNM
;
A
#
# COMPACT_ATOMS: atom_id res chain seq x y z
N MET A 1 68.87 -25.00 -8.70
CA MET A 1 68.66 -25.33 -10.13
C MET A 1 67.22 -24.97 -10.43
N MET A 2 66.99 -24.21 -11.52
CA MET A 2 65.69 -23.69 -11.99
C MET A 2 64.59 -24.79 -11.95
N TRP A 3 63.28 -24.51 -11.89
CA TRP A 3 62.46 -24.17 -13.05
C TRP A 3 61.02 -23.78 -12.61
N TYR A 4 60.57 -22.63 -13.15
CA TYR A 4 59.22 -22.20 -13.52
C TYR A 4 58.05 -22.11 -12.52
N HIS A 5 57.64 -20.86 -12.29
CA HIS A 5 56.30 -20.45 -11.87
C HIS A 5 55.28 -20.68 -13.01
N SER A 6 54.11 -21.23 -12.69
CA SER A 6 52.92 -21.15 -13.55
C SER A 6 51.80 -20.46 -12.77
N ALA A 7 51.55 -19.20 -13.10
CA ALA A 7 50.37 -18.47 -12.66
C ALA A 7 49.19 -18.88 -13.56
N LEU A 8 48.20 -19.54 -12.96
CA LEU A 8 46.89 -19.77 -13.59
C LEU A 8 46.06 -18.48 -13.46
N LEU A 9 46.03 -17.69 -14.54
CA LEU A 9 45.04 -16.63 -14.73
C LEU A 9 43.68 -17.26 -15.02
N PHE A 10 42.73 -17.15 -14.06
CA PHE A 10 41.32 -17.39 -14.33
C PHE A 10 40.78 -16.23 -15.18
N LEU A 11 40.65 -16.43 -16.48
CA LEU A 11 39.93 -15.53 -17.37
C LEU A 11 38.42 -15.80 -17.19
N GLY A 12 37.78 -15.08 -16.27
CA GLY A 12 36.33 -15.07 -16.15
C GLY A 12 35.71 -14.33 -17.33
N ILE A 13 35.23 -15.08 -18.34
CA ILE A 13 34.40 -14.50 -19.41
C ILE A 13 33.04 -14.16 -18.79
N VAL A 14 32.82 -12.86 -18.56
CA VAL A 14 31.49 -12.34 -18.27
C VAL A 14 30.69 -12.44 -19.56
N PHE A 15 29.86 -13.48 -19.70
CA PHE A 15 28.82 -13.51 -20.71
C PHE A 15 27.80 -12.40 -20.39
N HIS A 16 27.97 -11.24 -21.00
CA HIS A 16 26.88 -10.28 -21.15
C HIS A 16 25.85 -10.93 -22.08
N THR A 17 24.75 -11.40 -21.51
CA THR A 17 23.57 -11.75 -22.29
C THR A 17 22.98 -10.46 -22.83
N SER A 18 23.36 -10.09 -24.05
CA SER A 18 22.69 -9.05 -24.81
C SER A 18 21.24 -9.48 -24.97
N GLN A 19 20.32 -8.81 -24.27
CA GLN A 19 18.90 -8.94 -24.59
C GLN A 19 18.72 -8.38 -26.00
N VAL A 20 18.63 -9.27 -26.98
CA VAL A 20 18.28 -8.90 -28.35
C VAL A 20 16.81 -8.51 -28.30
N ALA A 21 16.54 -7.21 -28.24
CA ALA A 21 15.19 -6.69 -28.37
C ALA A 21 14.64 -7.12 -29.73
N SER A 22 13.58 -7.93 -29.72
CA SER A 22 12.85 -8.33 -30.92
C SER A 22 12.09 -7.12 -31.46
N GLY A 23 12.78 -6.32 -32.29
CA GLY A 23 12.25 -5.18 -33.04
C GLY A 23 12.40 -3.84 -32.34
N LEU A 24 13.33 -3.02 -32.82
CA LEU A 24 13.35 -1.58 -32.54
C LEU A 24 12.35 -0.88 -33.46
N GLY A 25 11.65 0.14 -32.96
CA GLY A 25 10.84 1.00 -33.83
C GLY A 25 11.71 1.64 -34.89
N SER A 26 11.19 1.88 -36.10
CA SER A 26 11.97 2.43 -37.22
C SER A 26 12.61 3.79 -36.94
N SER A 27 12.11 4.51 -35.93
CA SER A 27 12.64 5.81 -35.49
C SER A 27 13.82 5.71 -34.51
N CYS A 28 14.22 4.52 -34.06
CA CYS A 28 15.34 4.35 -33.14
C CYS A 28 16.29 3.24 -33.58
N SER A 29 17.59 3.45 -33.33
CA SER A 29 18.66 2.50 -33.63
C SER A 29 19.16 1.74 -32.41
N ALA A 30 18.64 2.06 -31.22
CA ALA A 30 18.95 1.41 -29.96
C ALA A 30 17.75 1.48 -29.00
N PRO A 31 17.65 0.58 -28.02
CA PRO A 31 16.63 0.67 -26.96
C PRO A 31 16.73 2.01 -26.24
N LEU A 32 15.59 2.51 -25.75
CA LEU A 32 15.58 3.73 -24.94
C LEU A 32 16.42 3.50 -23.67
N GLY A 33 17.46 4.32 -23.50
CA GLY A 33 18.33 4.29 -22.33
C GLY A 33 17.77 5.06 -21.14
N SER A 34 18.65 5.50 -20.24
CA SER A 34 18.28 6.38 -19.12
C SER A 34 17.63 7.69 -19.60
N SER A 35 16.79 8.28 -18.76
CA SER A 35 16.12 9.55 -19.05
C SER A 35 17.12 10.64 -19.45
N THR A 36 16.74 11.47 -20.41
CA THR A 36 17.49 12.66 -20.85
C THR A 36 17.04 13.95 -20.14
N ALA A 37 16.13 13.87 -19.17
CA ALA A 37 15.62 15.03 -18.46
C ALA A 37 16.70 15.63 -17.54
N SER A 38 16.87 16.94 -17.57
CA SER A 38 17.73 17.68 -16.65
C SER A 38 17.21 17.56 -15.20
N PRO A 39 18.09 17.67 -14.17
CA PRO A 39 17.67 17.76 -12.78
C PRO A 39 16.67 18.90 -12.51
N THR A 40 16.76 20.00 -13.25
CA THR A 40 15.88 21.17 -13.11
C THR A 40 14.60 21.09 -13.93
N ASP A 41 14.48 20.13 -14.85
CA ASP A 41 13.28 20.00 -15.67
C ASP A 41 12.08 19.63 -14.79
N PRO A 42 10.90 20.19 -15.05
CA PRO A 42 9.69 19.78 -14.36
C PRO A 42 9.40 18.29 -14.60
N TYR A 43 8.50 17.73 -13.80
CA TYR A 43 8.02 16.37 -14.05
C TYR A 43 7.34 16.35 -15.43
N TRP A 44 7.66 15.37 -16.28
CA TRP A 44 7.23 15.36 -17.70
C TRP A 44 5.72 15.51 -17.89
N LEU A 45 4.91 15.05 -16.93
CA LEU A 45 3.45 15.19 -16.97
C LEU A 45 2.99 16.64 -16.90
N GLU A 46 3.82 17.55 -16.41
CA GLU A 46 3.54 18.99 -16.35
C GLU A 46 3.62 19.65 -17.72
N THR A 47 4.50 19.17 -18.62
CA THR A 47 4.82 19.87 -19.88
C THR A 47 4.49 19.06 -21.13
N ILE A 48 4.20 17.77 -21.02
CA ILE A 48 3.80 16.96 -22.17
C ILE A 48 2.55 17.55 -22.82
N GLN A 49 2.49 17.52 -24.16
CA GLN A 49 1.31 18.00 -24.87
C GLN A 49 0.05 17.25 -24.40
N HIS A 50 -0.89 17.98 -23.80
CA HIS A 50 -2.14 17.40 -23.29
C HIS A 50 -3.16 17.21 -24.41
N GLN A 51 -3.12 16.04 -25.06
CA GLN A 51 -4.00 15.71 -26.19
C GLN A 51 -5.23 14.86 -25.78
N GLY A 52 -5.43 14.64 -24.49
CA GLY A 52 -6.48 13.75 -23.98
C GLY A 52 -7.89 14.30 -24.16
N THR A 53 -8.79 13.46 -24.70
CA THR A 53 -10.22 13.75 -24.87
C THR A 53 -11.08 12.65 -24.26
N SER A 54 -12.35 12.95 -23.98
CA SER A 54 -13.34 11.94 -23.57
C SER A 54 -14.27 11.67 -24.75
N ALA A 55 -14.06 10.56 -25.45
CA ALA A 55 -14.73 10.24 -26.73
C ALA A 55 -16.26 10.25 -26.67
N PHE A 56 -16.84 9.95 -25.51
CA PHE A 56 -18.29 9.89 -25.30
C PHE A 56 -18.85 11.10 -24.54
N ASN A 57 -18.01 12.08 -24.19
CA ASN A 57 -18.48 13.31 -23.59
C ASN A 57 -19.00 14.24 -24.69
N SER A 58 -20.30 14.54 -24.66
CA SER A 58 -20.95 15.44 -25.62
C SER A 58 -20.55 16.91 -25.45
N ASN A 59 -19.91 17.28 -24.35
CA ASN A 59 -19.44 18.63 -24.10
C ASN A 59 -18.03 18.83 -24.68
N SER A 60 -17.94 19.64 -25.74
CA SER A 60 -16.69 20.05 -26.37
C SER A 60 -16.55 21.58 -26.31
N PRO A 61 -15.44 22.14 -25.75
CA PRO A 61 -14.21 21.46 -25.33
C PRO A 61 -14.17 21.12 -23.82
N TYR A 62 -14.22 19.83 -23.46
CA TYR A 62 -13.96 19.37 -22.09
C TYR A 62 -12.46 19.05 -21.88
N LYS A 63 -11.82 19.74 -20.93
CA LYS A 63 -10.42 19.50 -20.56
C LYS A 63 -10.30 18.34 -19.56
N VAL A 64 -9.69 17.24 -19.99
CA VAL A 64 -9.43 16.07 -19.13
C VAL A 64 -8.30 16.35 -18.13
N PHE A 65 -7.21 16.96 -18.59
CA PHE A 65 -6.13 17.42 -17.71
C PHE A 65 -6.47 18.79 -17.12
N ARG A 66 -6.30 18.90 -15.80
CA ARG A 66 -6.46 20.15 -15.05
C ARG A 66 -5.28 20.27 -14.09
N ASN A 67 -4.53 21.37 -14.20
CA ASN A 67 -3.56 21.72 -13.18
C ASN A 67 -4.31 22.24 -11.95
N VAL A 68 -4.02 21.70 -10.77
CA VAL A 68 -4.70 22.08 -9.52
C VAL A 68 -4.47 23.56 -9.18
N LYS A 69 -3.35 24.15 -9.64
CA LYS A 69 -3.11 25.60 -9.54
C LYS A 69 -4.14 26.43 -10.30
N ASP A 70 -4.76 25.84 -11.33
CA ASP A 70 -5.72 26.51 -12.20
C ASP A 70 -7.18 26.10 -11.86
N PHE A 71 -7.43 24.83 -11.48
CA PHE A 71 -8.75 24.27 -11.18
C PHE A 71 -8.68 23.03 -10.26
N GLY A 72 -9.51 22.95 -9.22
CA GLY A 72 -9.64 21.74 -8.39
C GLY A 72 -10.08 20.50 -9.18
N GLY A 73 -9.52 19.31 -8.88
CA GLY A 73 -9.76 18.07 -9.62
C GLY A 73 -9.67 16.80 -8.77
N TRP A 74 -10.29 15.71 -9.25
CA TRP A 74 -10.55 14.46 -8.50
C TRP A 74 -9.51 13.34 -8.69
N ARG A 75 -8.56 13.52 -9.62
CA ARG A 75 -7.43 12.62 -9.86
C ARG A 75 -6.18 13.47 -9.74
N VAL A 76 -5.44 13.27 -8.65
CA VAL A 76 -4.44 14.24 -8.20
C VAL A 76 -3.07 13.58 -8.26
N ILE A 77 -2.21 14.08 -9.14
CA ILE A 77 -0.85 13.58 -9.32
C ILE A 77 0.11 14.73 -9.03
N GLY A 78 0.87 14.60 -7.93
CA GLY A 78 1.92 15.52 -7.58
C GLY A 78 3.16 15.31 -8.43
N ASN A 79 4.04 16.31 -8.45
CA ASN A 79 5.34 16.21 -9.11
C ASN A 79 6.16 15.10 -8.44
N ALA A 80 6.52 14.05 -9.20
CA ALA A 80 7.22 12.89 -8.65
C ALA A 80 8.69 13.16 -8.31
N LYS A 81 9.31 14.19 -8.90
CA LYS A 81 10.69 14.61 -8.59
C LYS A 81 10.76 15.36 -7.26
N ASN A 82 9.75 16.18 -6.98
CA ASN A 82 9.61 16.95 -5.75
C ASN A 82 8.15 16.89 -5.28
N PRO A 83 7.76 15.86 -4.49
CA PRO A 83 6.39 15.70 -4.03
C PRO A 83 5.87 16.96 -3.32
N PRO A 84 4.76 17.56 -3.78
CA PRO A 84 4.16 18.69 -3.09
C PRO A 84 3.59 18.32 -1.72
N THR A 85 3.65 19.27 -0.78
CA THR A 85 3.08 19.15 0.56
C THR A 85 1.70 19.80 0.64
N LEU A 86 0.70 19.03 1.09
CA LEU A 86 -0.60 19.52 1.53
C LEU A 86 -0.52 19.76 3.04
N LEU A 87 -0.30 21.01 3.43
CA LEU A 87 -0.15 21.40 4.83
C LEU A 87 -1.51 21.79 5.43
N ALA A 88 -1.97 21.03 6.43
CA ALA A 88 -3.17 21.37 7.18
C ALA A 88 -2.89 22.58 8.08
N SER A 89 -3.77 23.59 8.04
CA SER A 89 -3.62 24.77 8.89
C SER A 89 -3.88 24.42 10.37
N PRO A 90 -3.34 25.20 11.33
CA PRO A 90 -3.61 24.96 12.75
C PRO A 90 -5.10 24.96 13.12
N SER A 91 -5.91 25.69 12.36
CA SER A 91 -7.36 25.80 12.51
C SER A 91 -8.14 24.91 11.54
N PHE A 92 -7.51 23.86 10.97
CA PHE A 92 -8.16 22.96 10.02
C PHE A 92 -9.47 22.42 10.60
N ASN A 93 -10.57 22.64 9.87
CA ASN A 93 -11.90 22.20 10.25
C ASN A 93 -12.53 21.48 9.07
N GLY A 94 -12.18 20.21 8.94
CA GLY A 94 -12.63 19.32 7.88
C GLY A 94 -12.44 17.88 8.33
N PHE A 95 -13.09 16.95 7.64
CA PHE A 95 -13.02 15.54 8.01
C PHE A 95 -11.64 14.93 7.71
N ALA A 96 -11.13 15.15 6.49
CA ALA A 96 -9.79 14.75 6.08
C ALA A 96 -9.20 15.75 5.07
N VAL A 97 -7.87 15.78 4.94
CA VAL A 97 -7.18 16.63 3.95
C VAL A 97 -7.52 16.20 2.52
N ILE A 98 -7.54 14.88 2.28
CA ILE A 98 -8.06 14.28 1.05
C ILE A 98 -9.28 13.44 1.40
N TYR A 99 -10.41 13.76 0.79
CA TYR A 99 -11.71 13.19 1.12
C TYR A 99 -12.35 12.54 -0.12
N ALA A 100 -12.29 11.21 -0.20
CA ALA A 100 -12.73 10.47 -1.37
C ALA A 100 -14.25 10.31 -1.49
N ASP A 101 -14.97 10.32 -0.36
CA ASP A 101 -16.43 10.17 -0.34
C ASP A 101 -17.10 11.04 0.75
N PRO A 102 -17.37 12.33 0.45
CA PRO A 102 -17.91 13.25 1.42
C PRO A 102 -19.28 12.83 1.97
N TYR A 103 -19.42 12.88 3.30
CA TYR A 103 -20.74 12.87 3.94
C TYR A 103 -21.55 14.09 3.53
N ILE A 104 -22.82 13.86 3.21
CA ILE A 104 -23.78 14.93 2.93
C ILE A 104 -24.20 15.56 4.27
N PRO A 105 -24.05 16.89 4.43
CA PRO A 105 -24.54 17.58 5.63
C PRO A 105 -26.03 17.28 5.88
N ASN A 106 -26.37 16.90 7.11
CA ASN A 106 -27.72 16.47 7.50
C ASN A 106 -28.26 15.24 6.73
N GLY A 107 -27.39 14.49 6.06
CA GLY A 107 -27.75 13.29 5.29
C GLY A 107 -27.87 12.01 6.13
N TYR A 108 -27.80 12.08 7.47
CA TYR A 108 -27.89 10.93 8.38
C TYR A 108 -26.94 9.76 7.99
N GLY A 109 -25.70 10.09 7.60
CA GLY A 109 -24.71 9.11 7.12
C GLY A 109 -24.72 8.86 5.61
N THR A 110 -25.61 9.51 4.85
CA THR A 110 -25.58 9.48 3.38
C THR A 110 -24.34 10.17 2.84
N GLN A 111 -23.78 9.62 1.77
CA GLN A 111 -22.53 10.04 1.16
C GLN A 111 -22.74 10.41 -0.31
N TRP A 112 -21.75 11.05 -0.93
CA TRP A 112 -21.83 11.45 -2.33
C TRP A 112 -21.83 10.25 -3.27
N PHE A 113 -21.12 9.18 -2.89
CA PHE A 113 -21.02 7.95 -3.66
C PHE A 113 -21.50 6.78 -2.80
N ILE A 114 -21.99 5.73 -3.47
CA ILE A 114 -22.13 4.43 -2.84
C ILE A 114 -20.71 3.88 -2.71
N ASN A 115 -20.25 3.60 -1.48
CA ASN A 115 -18.86 3.19 -1.24
C ASN A 115 -18.46 1.96 -2.07
N GLN A 116 -19.38 1.03 -2.32
CA GLN A 116 -19.16 -0.15 -3.16
C GLN A 116 -18.92 0.19 -4.64
N ASP A 117 -19.37 1.34 -5.11
CA ASP A 117 -19.29 1.79 -6.51
C ASP A 117 -18.33 2.98 -6.70
N ASN A 118 -17.54 3.30 -5.67
CA ASN A 118 -16.62 4.44 -5.68
C ASN A 118 -15.29 4.09 -6.36
N PHE A 119 -15.33 3.86 -7.68
CA PHE A 119 -14.21 3.38 -8.50
C PHE A 119 -13.29 4.49 -9.04
N LEU A 120 -12.18 4.10 -9.68
CA LEU A 120 -11.37 4.92 -10.61
C LEU A 120 -10.69 6.18 -10.02
N ARG A 121 -10.32 6.16 -8.73
CA ARG A 121 -9.60 7.24 -8.06
C ARG A 121 -8.11 6.94 -7.91
N SER A 122 -7.26 7.96 -8.06
CA SER A 122 -5.85 7.78 -7.73
C SER A 122 -5.25 9.07 -7.22
N VAL A 123 -4.48 8.95 -6.14
CA VAL A 123 -3.64 10.03 -5.60
C VAL A 123 -2.20 9.54 -5.59
N ARG A 124 -1.29 10.36 -6.10
CA ARG A 124 0.13 9.98 -6.23
C ARG A 124 1.08 11.12 -5.91
N ASN A 125 2.20 10.81 -5.28
CA ASN A 125 3.33 11.71 -5.07
C ASN A 125 2.98 12.93 -4.21
N PHE A 126 2.48 12.71 -2.99
CA PHE A 126 2.13 13.80 -2.06
C PHE A 126 2.69 13.56 -0.67
N ILE A 127 3.03 14.67 -0.01
CA ILE A 127 3.19 14.71 1.43
C ILE A 127 1.93 15.37 2.00
N VAL A 128 1.29 14.77 2.99
CA VAL A 128 0.21 15.38 3.77
C VAL A 128 0.76 15.69 5.15
N ASP A 129 0.84 16.96 5.52
CA ASP A 129 1.41 17.39 6.79
C ASP A 129 0.33 17.90 7.74
N LEU A 130 0.11 17.15 8.82
CA LEU A 130 -0.89 17.41 9.84
C LEU A 130 -0.29 18.05 11.09
N ARG A 131 1.04 18.23 11.17
CA ARG A 131 1.75 18.55 12.43
C ARG A 131 1.43 19.93 12.98
N GLN A 132 0.88 20.83 12.17
CA GLN A 132 0.43 22.15 12.63
C GLN A 132 -0.93 22.12 13.32
N VAL A 133 -1.73 21.07 13.11
CA VAL A 133 -2.99 20.88 13.84
C VAL A 133 -2.64 20.53 15.30
N PRO A 134 -3.28 21.15 16.30
CA PRO A 134 -3.07 20.80 17.70
C PRO A 134 -3.31 19.31 17.95
N SER A 135 -2.40 18.64 18.66
CA SER A 135 -2.43 17.18 18.84
C SER A 135 -3.73 16.65 19.44
N ALA A 136 -4.38 17.41 20.30
CA ALA A 136 -5.66 17.04 20.90
C ALA A 136 -6.82 17.03 19.90
N ASN A 137 -6.71 17.72 18.76
CA ASN A 137 -7.74 17.77 17.74
C ASN A 137 -7.66 16.55 16.83
N SER A 138 -8.82 16.07 16.39
CA SER A 138 -8.90 15.01 15.38
C SER A 138 -8.60 15.59 13.99
N VAL A 139 -7.70 14.94 13.25
CA VAL A 139 -7.43 15.26 11.85
C VAL A 139 -6.98 14.00 11.11
N ILE A 140 -7.47 13.83 9.89
CA ILE A 140 -7.19 12.67 9.05
C ILE A 140 -6.45 13.13 7.79
N GLY A 141 -5.39 12.44 7.41
CA GLY A 141 -4.68 12.70 6.15
C GLY A 141 -5.55 12.30 4.95
N PHE A 142 -5.92 11.02 4.90
CA PHE A 142 -6.72 10.43 3.84
C PHE A 142 -7.98 9.78 4.39
N HIS A 143 -9.16 10.30 4.03
CA HIS A 143 -10.38 9.49 4.04
C HIS A 143 -10.50 8.81 2.69
N TRP A 144 -10.30 7.50 2.69
CA TRP A 144 -10.08 6.69 1.49
C TRP A 144 -11.12 5.57 1.36
N GLN A 145 -12.38 5.93 1.51
CA GLN A 145 -13.51 5.02 1.36
C GLN A 145 -13.85 4.81 -0.13
N VAL A 146 -13.23 3.79 -0.70
CA VAL A 146 -13.23 3.55 -2.15
C VAL A 146 -13.43 2.07 -2.50
N SER A 147 -13.58 1.82 -3.80
CA SER A 147 -13.71 0.48 -4.40
C SER A 147 -12.62 0.20 -5.44
N GLN A 148 -12.79 -0.83 -6.27
CA GLN A 148 -11.83 -1.31 -7.26
C GLN A 148 -11.25 -0.21 -8.17
N ALA A 149 -10.09 -0.52 -8.77
CA ALA A 149 -9.35 0.36 -9.68
C ALA A 149 -9.00 1.72 -9.04
N THR A 150 -8.73 1.70 -7.74
CA THR A 150 -8.29 2.86 -6.96
C THR A 150 -6.90 2.63 -6.39
N SER A 151 -6.14 3.72 -6.22
CA SER A 151 -4.78 3.61 -5.66
C SER A 151 -4.25 4.88 -5.00
N LEU A 152 -3.62 4.70 -3.84
CA LEU A 152 -2.63 5.62 -3.28
C LEU A 152 -1.23 5.10 -3.62
N VAL A 153 -0.39 5.96 -4.22
CA VAL A 153 0.97 5.59 -4.63
C VAL A 153 1.97 6.66 -4.24
N ASN A 154 3.05 6.29 -3.55
CA ASN A 154 4.12 7.23 -3.17
C ASN A 154 3.55 8.44 -2.40
N VAL A 155 2.96 8.16 -1.24
CA VAL A 155 2.42 9.20 -0.36
C VAL A 155 3.01 9.09 1.04
N VAL A 156 3.24 10.26 1.66
CA VAL A 156 3.75 10.38 3.03
C VAL A 156 2.72 11.15 3.85
N VAL A 157 2.46 10.72 5.07
CA VAL A 157 1.68 11.52 6.03
C VAL A 157 2.52 11.80 7.27
N GLU A 158 2.68 13.09 7.56
CA GLU A 158 3.40 13.59 8.73
C GLU A 158 2.40 13.98 9.83
N MET A 159 2.50 13.35 10.99
CA MET A 159 1.58 13.51 12.10
C MET A 159 2.31 13.88 13.41
N SER A 160 1.56 14.32 14.41
CA SER A 160 2.11 14.62 15.73
C SER A 160 2.52 13.32 16.44
N THR A 161 3.62 13.35 17.17
CA THR A 161 4.06 12.27 18.08
C THR A 161 3.77 12.58 19.55
N ALA A 162 3.05 13.68 19.82
CA ALA A 162 2.69 14.05 21.18
C ALA A 162 1.77 12.97 21.81
N ALA A 163 2.02 12.63 23.07
CA ALA A 163 1.21 11.67 23.80
C ALA A 163 -0.27 12.09 23.79
N GLY A 164 -1.15 11.14 23.45
CA GLY A 164 -2.59 11.39 23.36
C GLY A 164 -3.03 12.17 22.12
N THR A 165 -2.18 12.25 21.08
CA THR A 165 -2.58 12.81 19.79
C THR A 165 -3.83 12.12 19.23
N ASN A 166 -4.67 12.86 18.50
CA ASN A 166 -5.81 12.35 17.75
C ASN A 166 -5.59 12.42 16.22
N HIS A 167 -4.33 12.55 15.77
CA HIS A 167 -4.00 12.56 14.35
C HIS A 167 -4.07 11.13 13.78
N GLN A 168 -4.55 11.01 12.56
CA GLN A 168 -4.69 9.73 11.87
C GLN A 168 -4.24 9.83 10.41
N GLY A 169 -3.50 8.83 9.94
CA GLY A 169 -2.94 8.84 8.60
C GLY A 169 -4.00 8.54 7.54
N LEU A 170 -4.54 7.34 7.59
CA LEU A 170 -5.60 6.87 6.69
C LEU A 170 -6.79 6.33 7.48
N LEU A 171 -7.99 6.73 7.06
CA LEU A 171 -9.26 6.16 7.49
C LEU A 171 -9.98 5.57 6.28
N MET A 172 -10.34 4.29 6.39
CA MET A 172 -11.29 3.63 5.53
C MET A 172 -12.22 2.80 6.40
N GLU A 173 -13.48 3.21 6.51
CA GLU A 173 -14.50 2.58 7.36
C GLU A 173 -15.30 1.50 6.63
N SER A 174 -15.42 1.59 5.31
CA SER A 174 -16.03 0.60 4.43
C SER A 174 -15.48 0.67 3.00
N GLY A 175 -15.90 -0.25 2.13
CA GLY A 175 -15.48 -0.35 0.72
C GLY A 175 -15.29 -1.80 0.27
N ARG A 176 -14.98 -2.01 -1.02
CA ARG A 176 -14.84 -3.38 -1.58
C ARG A 176 -13.43 -3.79 -1.97
N CYS A 177 -12.51 -2.86 -2.20
CA CYS A 177 -11.13 -3.13 -2.63
C CYS A 177 -10.35 -1.82 -2.71
N ALA A 178 -9.07 -1.82 -2.38
CA ALA A 178 -8.13 -0.81 -2.85
C ALA A 178 -6.71 -1.40 -2.91
N PHE A 179 -5.92 -0.95 -3.88
CA PHE A 179 -4.50 -1.28 -3.97
C PHE A 179 -3.67 -0.05 -3.65
N ASN A 180 -2.87 -0.14 -2.59
CA ASN A 180 -2.12 1.00 -2.07
C ASN A 180 -0.65 0.61 -1.97
N THR A 181 0.26 1.46 -2.45
CA THR A 181 1.67 1.10 -2.44
C THR A 181 2.63 2.26 -2.24
N TYR A 182 3.78 1.98 -1.60
CA TYR A 182 4.79 2.97 -1.24
C TYR A 182 4.18 4.09 -0.39
N ILE A 183 3.72 3.72 0.80
CA ILE A 183 3.08 4.65 1.72
C ILE A 183 3.88 4.71 3.01
N VAL A 184 4.12 5.94 3.48
CA VAL A 184 4.83 6.19 4.74
C VAL A 184 3.93 6.99 5.68
N PHE A 185 3.78 6.53 6.91
CA PHE A 185 3.07 7.24 7.98
C PHE A 185 4.03 7.50 9.14
N ASN A 186 4.25 8.78 9.46
CA ASN A 186 5.15 9.21 10.52
C ASN A 186 4.36 9.82 11.67
N GLY A 187 4.40 9.20 12.85
CA GLY A 187 3.69 9.62 14.05
C GLY A 187 2.21 9.24 14.08
N GLY A 188 1.44 9.95 14.89
CA GLY A 188 -0.01 9.87 14.96
C GLY A 188 -0.53 8.80 15.93
N LYS A 189 -1.83 8.86 16.18
CA LYS A 189 -2.55 7.86 16.98
C LYS A 189 -2.69 6.56 16.20
N ILE A 190 -3.04 6.69 14.92
CA ILE A 190 -3.30 5.57 14.03
C ILE A 190 -2.62 5.87 12.68
N GLY A 191 -1.73 5.00 12.24
CA GLY A 191 -1.19 5.06 10.88
C GLY A 191 -2.28 4.79 9.86
N ILE A 192 -2.81 3.56 9.85
CA ILE A 192 -3.92 3.15 8.98
C ILE A 192 -5.03 2.50 9.80
N GLN A 193 -6.27 2.95 9.60
CA GLN A 193 -7.47 2.23 10.00
C GLN A 193 -8.21 1.72 8.76
N VAL A 194 -8.47 0.42 8.70
CA VAL A 194 -9.18 -0.20 7.56
C VAL A 194 -10.34 -1.06 8.03
N GLY A 195 -11.49 -0.81 7.43
CA GLY A 195 -12.68 -1.64 7.41
C GLY A 195 -13.12 -1.81 5.97
N SER A 196 -13.04 -3.01 5.40
CA SER A 196 -13.44 -3.25 3.99
C SER A 196 -13.58 -4.73 3.68
N GLN A 197 -14.25 -5.09 2.58
CA GLN A 197 -14.36 -6.52 2.22
C GLN A 197 -13.00 -7.16 1.92
N LYS A 198 -12.18 -6.51 1.08
CA LYS A 198 -10.81 -6.93 0.75
C LYS A 198 -9.93 -5.69 0.63
N PHE A 199 -8.66 -5.75 1.04
CA PHE A 199 -7.72 -4.63 0.89
C PHE A 199 -6.29 -5.17 0.73
N THR A 200 -5.48 -4.51 -0.12
CA THR A 200 -4.09 -4.90 -0.33
C THR A 200 -3.20 -3.68 -0.21
N VAL A 201 -2.21 -3.75 0.69
CA VAL A 201 -1.16 -2.73 0.80
C VAL A 201 0.19 -3.37 0.54
N ARG A 202 1.03 -2.69 -0.26
CA ARG A 202 2.41 -3.11 -0.54
C ARG A 202 3.41 -2.01 -0.21
N ASN A 203 4.55 -2.30 0.39
CA ASN A 203 5.58 -1.30 0.70
C ASN A 203 5.02 -0.21 1.61
N LEU A 204 4.58 -0.62 2.80
CA LEU A 204 4.06 0.25 3.85
C LEU A 204 5.12 0.47 4.92
N THR A 205 5.43 1.71 5.23
CA THR A 205 6.23 2.09 6.38
C THR A 205 5.38 2.84 7.39
N VAL A 206 5.42 2.44 8.65
CA VAL A 206 4.80 3.19 9.75
C VAL A 206 5.80 3.36 10.89
N ASP A 207 6.13 4.62 11.19
CA ASP A 207 7.11 5.00 12.20
C ASP A 207 6.43 5.78 13.34
N ASN A 208 6.64 5.35 14.57
CA ASN A 208 6.27 6.09 15.80
C ASN A 208 4.77 6.44 15.94
N ALA A 209 3.88 5.62 15.40
CA ALA A 209 2.44 5.73 15.64
C ALA A 209 2.03 4.96 16.90
N ASP A 210 1.00 5.39 17.63
CA ASP A 210 0.49 4.58 18.75
C ASP A 210 0.00 3.21 18.23
N THR A 211 -0.82 3.21 17.19
CA THR A 211 -1.23 1.99 16.47
C THR A 211 -0.84 2.09 15.01
N ALA A 212 -0.03 1.15 14.52
CA ALA A 212 0.44 1.20 13.14
C ALA A 212 -0.69 0.90 12.14
N VAL A 213 -1.38 -0.22 12.38
CA VAL A 213 -2.51 -0.69 11.58
C VAL A 213 -3.62 -1.13 12.50
N LEU A 214 -4.82 -0.62 12.27
CA LEU A 214 -6.04 -0.99 12.98
C LEU A 214 -7.05 -1.58 11.98
N GLY A 215 -7.11 -2.91 11.91
CA GLY A 215 -8.17 -3.63 11.21
C GLY A 215 -9.46 -3.64 12.02
N VAL A 216 -10.51 -2.96 11.55
CA VAL A 216 -11.79 -2.86 12.28
C VAL A 216 -12.75 -3.98 11.87
N TRP A 217 -12.85 -4.27 10.57
CA TRP A 217 -13.59 -5.39 10.02
C TRP A 217 -13.09 -5.70 8.61
N ASN A 218 -12.96 -6.97 8.23
CA ASN A 218 -12.69 -7.32 6.84
C ASN A 218 -13.10 -8.76 6.52
N ARG A 219 -13.00 -9.16 5.24
CA ARG A 219 -13.09 -10.57 4.82
C ARG A 219 -11.75 -11.13 4.35
N GLY A 220 -10.68 -10.33 4.42
CA GLY A 220 -9.36 -10.64 3.90
C GLY A 220 -8.54 -9.37 3.69
N PHE A 221 -7.51 -9.18 4.49
CA PHE A 221 -6.60 -8.05 4.40
C PHE A 221 -5.15 -8.53 4.31
N THR A 222 -4.48 -8.21 3.20
CA THR A 222 -3.09 -8.56 2.96
C THR A 222 -2.20 -7.32 2.99
N ILE A 223 -1.15 -7.39 3.80
CA ILE A 223 -0.08 -6.38 3.81
C ILE A 223 1.23 -7.09 3.43
N GLN A 224 1.90 -6.60 2.39
CA GLN A 224 3.17 -7.14 1.92
C GLN A 224 4.27 -6.09 1.90
N GLY A 225 5.50 -6.43 2.27
CA GLY A 225 6.62 -5.49 2.23
C GLY A 225 6.40 -4.39 3.27
N VAL A 226 6.34 -4.77 4.54
CA VAL A 226 5.92 -3.86 5.62
C VAL A 226 7.11 -3.55 6.51
N THR A 227 7.29 -2.29 6.86
CA THR A 227 8.26 -1.87 7.87
C THR A 227 7.52 -1.11 8.95
N ILE A 228 7.51 -1.64 10.17
CA ILE A 228 6.86 -0.99 11.32
C ILE A 228 7.87 -0.83 12.43
N ASN A 229 8.01 0.39 12.94
CA ASN A 229 9.04 0.74 13.91
C ASN A 229 8.49 1.69 14.97
N GLY A 230 8.80 1.38 16.24
CA GLY A 230 8.48 2.26 17.37
C GLY A 230 6.99 2.46 17.64
N CYS A 231 6.14 1.56 17.14
CA CYS A 231 4.69 1.62 17.36
C CYS A 231 4.27 0.79 18.60
N GLN A 232 3.06 1.00 19.13
CA GLN A 232 2.60 0.17 20.25
C GLN A 232 2.02 -1.17 19.78
N THR A 233 1.14 -1.20 18.75
CA THR A 233 0.47 -2.43 18.27
C THR A 233 0.13 -2.46 16.77
N ILE A 234 -0.10 -3.66 16.21
CA ILE A 234 -0.66 -3.95 14.87
C ILE A 234 -1.91 -4.84 14.99
N GLY A 235 -2.96 -4.59 14.19
CA GLY A 235 -4.07 -5.49 13.93
C GLY A 235 -4.21 -5.79 12.43
N SER A 236 -4.13 -7.08 12.04
CA SER A 236 -4.22 -7.53 10.63
C SER A 236 -4.49 -9.04 10.54
N GLU A 237 -4.97 -9.51 9.38
CA GLU A 237 -5.32 -10.92 9.10
C GLU A 237 -4.27 -11.68 8.26
N ALA A 238 -3.46 -11.01 7.44
CA ALA A 238 -2.32 -11.62 6.75
C ALA A 238 -1.15 -10.63 6.56
N ILE A 239 0.04 -10.97 7.08
CA ILE A 239 1.27 -10.18 6.97
C ILE A 239 2.34 -11.01 6.27
N ILE A 240 2.90 -10.48 5.19
CA ILE A 240 3.90 -11.12 4.34
C ILE A 240 5.09 -10.18 4.17
N ASP A 241 6.31 -10.69 4.19
CA ASP A 241 7.54 -9.89 3.97
C ASP A 241 7.59 -8.65 4.88
N ALA A 242 7.57 -8.85 6.20
CA ALA A 242 7.49 -7.75 7.15
C ALA A 242 8.69 -7.69 8.09
N LEU A 243 9.16 -6.47 8.33
CA LEU A 243 10.14 -6.14 9.36
C LEU A 243 9.44 -5.31 10.44
N VAL A 244 9.36 -5.86 11.66
CA VAL A 244 8.75 -5.18 12.81
C VAL A 244 9.81 -5.00 13.89
N THR A 245 10.03 -3.76 14.31
CA THR A 245 11.14 -3.42 15.22
C THR A 245 10.71 -2.52 16.38
N ASN A 246 11.31 -2.72 17.55
CA ASN A 246 11.18 -1.83 18.71
C ASN A 246 9.72 -1.61 19.16
N MET A 247 8.91 -2.67 19.16
CA MET A 247 7.50 -2.63 19.57
C MET A 247 7.26 -3.58 20.75
N PRO A 248 6.38 -3.25 21.71
CA PRO A 248 6.06 -4.16 22.82
C PRO A 248 5.29 -5.41 22.34
N ILE A 249 4.45 -5.25 21.32
CA ILE A 249 3.69 -6.34 20.69
C ILE A 249 3.62 -6.08 19.19
N SER A 250 3.92 -7.10 18.38
CA SER A 250 3.71 -7.02 16.93
C SER A 250 2.22 -7.08 16.65
N ILE A 251 1.56 -8.23 16.80
CA ILE A 251 0.14 -8.40 16.45
C ILE A 251 -0.72 -8.60 17.69
N ARG A 252 -1.84 -7.87 17.78
CA ARG A 252 -2.78 -7.97 18.90
C ARG A 252 -4.20 -8.26 18.43
N SER A 253 -4.75 -9.39 18.87
CA SER A 253 -6.18 -9.69 18.75
C SER A 253 -6.98 -9.10 19.91
N SER A 254 -8.21 -8.69 19.66
CA SER A 254 -9.15 -8.21 20.69
C SER A 254 -9.67 -9.35 21.57
N THR A 255 -9.82 -10.55 21.01
CA THR A 255 -10.40 -11.72 21.69
C THR A 255 -9.54 -12.95 21.42
N ALA A 256 -9.41 -13.82 22.42
CA ALA A 256 -8.73 -15.10 22.25
C ALA A 256 -9.54 -16.05 21.38
N SER A 257 -8.87 -16.81 20.51
CA SER A 257 -9.50 -17.93 19.79
C SER A 257 -9.86 -19.05 20.78
N ASN A 258 -11.08 -19.59 20.67
CA ASN A 258 -11.64 -20.60 21.59
C ASN A 258 -11.78 -21.98 20.92
N GLY A 259 -10.88 -22.31 19.98
CA GLY A 259 -10.90 -23.58 19.25
C GLY A 259 -11.81 -23.58 18.01
N THR A 260 -12.51 -22.48 17.72
CA THR A 260 -13.21 -22.26 16.44
C THR A 260 -12.57 -21.09 15.68
N LEU A 261 -12.68 -21.11 14.35
CA LEU A 261 -12.13 -20.06 13.50
C LEU A 261 -12.88 -18.74 13.72
N ALA A 262 -12.20 -17.77 14.34
CA ALA A 262 -12.69 -16.42 14.54
C ALA A 262 -11.49 -15.44 14.50
N GLY A 263 -11.28 -14.81 13.34
CA GLY A 263 -10.08 -14.02 13.03
C GLY A 263 -8.92 -14.91 12.59
N SER A 264 -8.79 -15.10 11.26
CA SER A 264 -7.66 -15.83 10.69
C SER A 264 -6.39 -14.96 10.73
N LEU A 265 -5.24 -15.56 11.00
CA LEU A 265 -3.94 -14.89 10.92
C LEU A 265 -2.95 -15.75 10.15
N VAL A 266 -2.33 -15.17 9.12
CA VAL A 266 -1.21 -15.78 8.40
C VAL A 266 0.02 -14.88 8.47
N LEU A 267 1.16 -15.46 8.85
CA LEU A 267 2.47 -14.79 8.88
C LEU A 267 3.43 -15.54 7.98
N ASP A 268 4.02 -14.83 7.03
CA ASP A 268 5.04 -15.34 6.11
C ASP A 268 6.20 -14.36 6.04
N ASN A 269 7.43 -14.87 6.20
CA ASN A 269 8.66 -14.07 6.16
C ASN A 269 8.60 -12.80 7.03
N VAL A 270 8.23 -12.96 8.30
CA VAL A 270 8.13 -11.85 9.28
C VAL A 270 9.34 -11.86 10.20
N GLU A 271 10.16 -10.81 10.12
CA GLU A 271 11.31 -10.56 10.98
C GLU A 271 10.92 -9.63 12.14
N LEU A 272 11.24 -10.04 13.37
CA LEU A 272 10.95 -9.30 14.60
C LEU A 272 12.25 -8.96 15.33
N ILE A 273 12.55 -7.68 15.52
CA ILE A 273 13.76 -7.21 16.21
C ILE A 273 13.39 -6.35 17.42
N HIS A 274 13.79 -6.76 18.62
CA HIS A 274 13.40 -6.12 19.88
C HIS A 274 11.87 -6.04 20.08
N VAL A 275 11.17 -7.15 19.77
CA VAL A 275 9.72 -7.29 19.96
C VAL A 275 9.45 -8.46 20.90
N PRO A 276 9.15 -8.23 22.20
CA PRO A 276 9.02 -9.32 23.16
C PRO A 276 7.77 -10.18 22.94
N THR A 277 6.72 -9.64 22.31
CA THR A 277 5.49 -10.36 21.98
C THR A 277 5.21 -10.36 20.47
N ALA A 278 5.30 -11.52 19.82
CA ALA A 278 4.95 -11.66 18.40
C ALA A 278 3.43 -11.55 18.17
N VAL A 279 2.64 -12.37 18.86
CA VAL A 279 1.17 -12.36 18.79
C VAL A 279 0.61 -12.38 20.21
N GLY A 280 -0.41 -11.57 20.48
CA GLY A 280 -1.03 -11.51 21.81
C GLY A 280 -2.51 -11.15 21.75
N VAL A 281 -3.17 -11.23 22.91
CA VAL A 281 -4.59 -10.91 23.10
C VAL A 281 -4.71 -9.79 24.11
N VAL A 282 -5.64 -8.85 23.91
CA VAL A 282 -5.95 -7.81 24.89
C VAL A 282 -6.30 -8.44 26.25
N GLY A 283 -5.51 -8.12 27.29
CA GLY A 283 -5.74 -8.60 28.66
C GLY A 283 -5.47 -10.09 28.90
N GLY A 284 -4.93 -10.82 27.92
CA GLY A 284 -4.65 -12.26 28.00
C GLY A 284 -3.19 -12.61 28.29
N ILE A 285 -2.93 -13.89 28.61
CA ILE A 285 -1.57 -14.45 28.73
C ILE A 285 -0.98 -14.58 27.32
N THR A 286 0.22 -14.04 27.16
CA THR A 286 1.00 -13.98 25.92
C THR A 286 1.31 -15.38 25.39
N THR A 287 0.76 -15.75 24.23
CA THR A 287 1.17 -16.96 23.51
C THR A 287 2.22 -16.59 22.48
N GLN A 288 3.49 -16.87 22.78
CA GLN A 288 4.58 -16.71 21.81
C GLN A 288 4.45 -17.84 20.77
N ILE A 289 3.71 -17.58 19.69
CA ILE A 289 3.54 -18.52 18.57
C ILE A 289 4.56 -18.10 17.53
N LEU A 290 5.72 -18.76 17.45
CA LEU A 290 6.53 -18.99 16.25
C LEU A 290 7.83 -19.72 16.68
N ASN A 291 7.96 -20.99 16.30
CA ASN A 291 9.24 -21.71 16.30
C ASN A 291 9.76 -21.79 14.86
N SER A 292 11.08 -21.81 14.69
CA SER A 292 11.80 -21.58 13.42
C SER A 292 11.72 -22.71 12.37
N ALA A 293 10.72 -23.59 12.42
CA ALA A 293 10.72 -24.86 11.66
C ALA A 293 9.69 -24.93 10.52
N SER A 294 8.74 -24.01 10.43
CA SER A 294 7.68 -24.05 9.42
C SER A 294 7.78 -22.86 8.47
N SER A 295 7.90 -23.11 7.17
CA SER A 295 7.76 -22.09 6.12
C SER A 295 6.34 -22.13 5.56
N VAL A 296 5.61 -21.03 5.67
CA VAL A 296 4.29 -20.85 5.06
C VAL A 296 4.49 -19.94 3.87
N THR A 297 4.11 -20.30 2.65
CA THR A 297 4.21 -19.39 1.50
C THR A 297 2.83 -18.90 1.11
N VAL A 298 2.62 -17.59 1.12
CA VAL A 298 1.33 -16.97 0.76
C VAL A 298 1.37 -16.41 -0.66
N TYR A 299 0.53 -16.94 -1.53
CA TYR A 299 0.32 -16.44 -2.88
C TYR A 299 -0.91 -15.52 -2.90
N SER A 300 -0.73 -14.28 -3.36
CA SER A 300 -1.84 -13.38 -3.66
C SER A 300 -2.03 -13.33 -5.17
N LEU A 301 -3.11 -13.93 -5.67
CA LEU A 301 -3.36 -14.16 -7.10
C LEU A 301 -4.47 -13.23 -7.56
N SER A 302 -4.20 -12.42 -8.58
CA SER A 302 -5.17 -11.48 -9.20
C SER A 302 -5.25 -11.67 -10.71
N THR A 303 -5.30 -12.93 -11.15
CA THR A 303 -5.41 -13.30 -12.56
C THR A 303 -6.87 -13.32 -13.00
N VAL A 304 -7.22 -12.52 -14.00
CA VAL A 304 -8.54 -12.54 -14.66
C VAL A 304 -8.42 -13.25 -16.00
N GLY A 305 -9.28 -14.24 -16.27
CA GLY A 305 -9.34 -14.94 -17.56
C GLY A 305 -8.42 -16.15 -17.72
N ALA A 306 -7.89 -16.72 -16.63
CA ALA A 306 -7.16 -17.98 -16.64
C ALA A 306 -8.00 -19.09 -15.98
N SER A 307 -8.04 -20.31 -16.54
CA SER A 307 -8.78 -21.42 -15.92
C SER A 307 -8.20 -21.87 -14.58
N TYR A 308 -6.89 -21.69 -14.39
CA TYR A 308 -6.21 -21.92 -13.12
C TYR A 308 -5.38 -20.69 -12.75
N GLN A 309 -5.62 -20.14 -11.57
CA GLN A 309 -4.94 -18.94 -11.07
C GLN A 309 -3.49 -19.23 -10.62
N LEU A 310 -3.19 -20.48 -10.27
CA LEU A 310 -1.83 -20.96 -9.95
C LEU A 310 -1.63 -22.37 -10.51
N SER A 311 -0.44 -22.61 -11.07
CA SER A 311 0.01 -23.93 -11.50
C SER A 311 1.35 -24.27 -10.86
N VAL A 312 1.49 -25.48 -10.36
CA VAL A 312 2.75 -26.02 -9.81
C VAL A 312 3.13 -27.23 -10.63
N ARG A 313 4.28 -27.18 -11.30
CA ARG A 313 4.80 -28.27 -12.15
C ARG A 313 3.75 -28.76 -13.16
N PRO A 314 3.54 -28.00 -14.24
CA PRO A 314 2.34 -27.92 -15.11
C PRO A 314 0.93 -28.25 -14.59
N VAL A 315 0.74 -28.55 -13.31
CA VAL A 315 -0.59 -28.91 -12.78
C VAL A 315 -1.25 -27.67 -12.21
N GLY A 316 -2.44 -27.33 -12.72
CA GLY A 316 -3.29 -26.30 -12.14
C GLY A 316 -3.72 -26.71 -10.72
N VAL A 317 -3.39 -25.89 -9.73
CA VAL A 317 -3.64 -26.18 -8.30
C VAL A 317 -4.70 -25.27 -7.70
N VAL A 318 -5.02 -24.17 -8.36
CA VAL A 318 -6.04 -23.20 -7.92
C VAL A 318 -6.94 -22.93 -9.11
N ASN A 319 -8.17 -23.41 -9.08
CA ASN A 319 -9.13 -23.23 -10.16
C ASN A 319 -9.77 -21.84 -10.05
N GLU A 320 -9.92 -21.12 -11.16
CA GLU A 320 -10.66 -19.85 -11.17
C GLU A 320 -12.15 -20.05 -10.87
N GLY A 321 -12.72 -21.21 -11.17
CA GLY A 321 -14.11 -21.53 -10.80
C GLY A 321 -14.36 -21.62 -9.29
N ASP A 322 -13.31 -21.81 -8.47
CA ASP A 322 -13.40 -21.80 -7.00
C ASP A 322 -13.40 -20.37 -6.44
N ASN A 323 -13.22 -19.36 -7.31
CA ASN A 323 -13.26 -17.93 -7.04
C ASN A 323 -14.57 -17.30 -7.58
N PRO A 324 -15.73 -17.59 -6.98
CA PRO A 324 -17.04 -17.19 -7.53
C PRO A 324 -17.22 -15.67 -7.59
N ASP A 325 -16.36 -14.90 -6.93
CA ASP A 325 -16.40 -13.44 -6.94
C ASP A 325 -15.49 -12.81 -8.00
N GLY A 326 -14.61 -13.57 -8.64
CA GLY A 326 -13.75 -13.13 -9.76
C GLY A 326 -12.69 -12.09 -9.36
N PHE A 327 -12.33 -12.00 -8.08
CA PHE A 327 -11.38 -11.02 -7.54
C PHE A 327 -10.03 -11.65 -7.12
N GLN A 328 -9.18 -10.88 -6.43
CA GLN A 328 -7.92 -11.38 -5.88
C GLN A 328 -8.16 -12.45 -4.81
N GLU A 329 -7.53 -13.63 -4.96
CA GLU A 329 -7.52 -14.70 -3.97
C GLU A 329 -6.20 -14.73 -3.21
N THR A 330 -6.28 -15.08 -1.92
CA THR A 330 -5.10 -15.34 -1.10
C THR A 330 -5.07 -16.82 -0.77
N ILE A 331 -3.95 -17.46 -1.11
CA ILE A 331 -3.80 -18.91 -1.04
C ILE A 331 -2.54 -19.20 -0.28
N THR A 332 -2.63 -20.14 0.65
CA THR A 332 -1.53 -20.49 1.53
C THR A 332 -1.06 -21.90 1.20
N ALA A 333 0.20 -22.04 0.81
CA ALA A 333 0.84 -23.34 0.63
C ALA A 333 1.67 -23.69 1.87
N TRP A 334 1.51 -24.93 2.34
CA TRP A 334 2.21 -25.46 3.50
C TRP A 334 3.18 -26.53 3.04
N ASN A 335 4.47 -26.39 3.37
CA ASN A 335 5.43 -27.48 3.28
C ASN A 335 5.79 -27.90 4.71
N MET A 336 5.69 -29.20 4.99
CA MET A 336 6.24 -29.83 6.20
C MET A 336 7.70 -30.20 5.99
#